data_AF-R6LTT0-F1
#
_entry.id   AF-R6LTT0-F1
#
_cell.length_a   1.000
_cell.length_b   1.000
_cell.length_c   1.000
_cell.angle_alpha   90.00
_cell.angle_beta   90.00
_cell.angle_gamma   90.00
#
_symmetry.space_group_name_H-M   'P 1'
#
loop_
_entity.id
_entity.type
_entity.pdbx_description
1 polymer ?
#
loop_
_entity_poly.entity_id
_entity_poly.type
_entity_poly.pdbx_seq_one_letter_code
_entity_poly.pdbx_strand_id
1 'polypeptide(L)'
;MRYNKKILMVATTALFTVGCIGLIGAMKYQNIKTEASDIKANDVAKVGVDASSESMEGETPSEGEKKMTKEVVEEYSYKGYEISFIRYKDAKTGKYLSDAEKSSDYGYKRTFREIIDESENSGWNYMLKELKGKKNKITAEIDWKRDEDKIVNGKFYGDLIRESRIVFKAPIIFDDDSIIQMGIMASFDTVAESGDYLWGCKSQSTDLTEYCGQWGDAYNEHNIKNVKGKLKKYEAAYKNKKEADKYLEMAKDKIKKEMKDVYGINIVKETKDDDTYEKYNMWKQDMLQGCVTLFGKTDDGHTVDVQYDLIGDYVVSWHHKYW
;
A
#
# COMPACT_ATOMS: atom_id res chain seq x y z
N MET A 1 53.73 13.17 7.50
CA MET A 1 53.51 14.64 7.50
C MET A 1 53.42 15.08 6.04
N ARG A 2 52.38 15.73 5.51
CA ARG A 2 51.31 16.56 6.08
C ARG A 2 50.04 16.43 5.22
N TYR A 3 48.90 16.54 5.91
CA TYR A 3 47.57 16.81 5.39
C TYR A 3 47.53 18.03 4.48
N ASN A 4 46.61 18.02 3.49
CA ASN A 4 45.86 19.22 3.16
C ASN A 4 44.36 18.95 3.35
N LYS A 5 43.83 19.53 4.42
CA LYS A 5 42.42 19.57 4.81
C LYS A 5 41.73 20.74 4.09
N LYS A 6 40.73 20.43 3.28
CA LYS A 6 39.43 21.10 3.12
C LYS A 6 38.51 19.99 2.55
N ILE A 7 37.83 19.13 3.32
CA ILE A 7 36.67 19.39 4.21
C ILE A 7 35.72 20.38 3.51
N LEU A 8 34.56 19.95 3.03
CA LEU A 8 33.38 19.78 3.89
C LEU A 8 32.31 18.86 3.26
N MET A 9 32.13 17.68 3.86
CA MET A 9 30.84 17.10 4.28
C MET A 9 29.64 17.22 3.31
N VAL A 10 29.48 16.27 2.39
CA VAL A 10 28.18 16.02 1.70
C VAL A 10 27.79 14.51 1.70
N ALA A 11 28.66 13.62 2.16
CA ALA A 11 28.48 12.17 1.99
C ALA A 11 27.79 11.45 3.18
N THR A 12 27.07 12.13 4.07
CA THR A 12 26.48 11.45 5.26
C THR A 12 25.04 11.86 5.60
N THR A 13 24.28 12.38 4.63
CA THR A 13 22.87 12.74 4.85
C THR A 13 21.91 12.27 3.75
N ALA A 14 22.27 11.21 3.00
CA ALA A 14 21.46 10.68 1.90
C ALA A 14 20.89 9.27 2.18
N LEU A 15 20.68 8.89 3.44
CA LEU A 15 20.29 7.52 3.83
C LEU A 15 19.06 7.41 4.77
N PHE A 16 18.26 8.47 4.94
CA PHE A 16 17.06 8.41 5.78
C PHE A 16 15.90 9.27 5.25
N THR A 17 15.48 9.06 4.00
CA THR A 17 14.24 9.65 3.46
C THR A 17 13.59 8.73 2.40
N VAL A 18 13.47 7.45 2.74
CA VAL A 18 12.39 6.62 2.20
C VAL A 18 11.53 6.30 3.41
N GLY A 19 10.37 6.93 3.50
CA GLY A 19 9.42 6.72 4.59
C GLY A 19 9.26 5.22 4.83
N CYS A 20 9.35 4.83 6.10
CA CYS A 20 9.51 3.47 6.60
C CYS A 20 8.35 2.49 6.30
N ILE A 21 7.54 2.72 5.27
CA ILE A 21 6.43 1.85 4.86
C ILE A 21 6.89 0.86 3.76
N GLY A 22 7.90 1.21 2.95
CA GLY A 22 8.34 0.39 1.81
C GLY A 22 9.56 -0.52 2.02
N LEU A 23 10.25 -0.45 3.15
CA LEU A 23 11.56 -1.11 3.33
C LEU A 23 11.50 -2.54 3.92
N ILE A 24 10.37 -2.97 4.48
CA ILE A 24 10.26 -4.29 5.13
C ILE A 24 10.18 -5.44 4.11
N GLY A 25 9.64 -5.21 2.90
CA GLY A 25 9.52 -6.25 1.87
C GLY A 25 10.83 -6.60 1.14
N ALA A 26 11.76 -5.65 0.99
CA ALA A 26 12.95 -5.84 0.16
C ALA A 26 14.09 -6.61 0.85
N MET A 27 14.14 -6.67 2.18
CA MET A 27 15.30 -7.19 2.91
C MET A 27 15.34 -8.72 3.09
N LYS A 28 14.28 -9.46 2.72
CA LYS A 28 14.29 -10.94 2.82
C LYS A 28 14.99 -11.65 1.65
N TYR A 29 15.39 -10.95 0.59
CA TYR A 29 15.95 -11.58 -0.62
C TYR A 29 17.47 -11.78 -0.67
N GLN A 30 18.21 -11.44 0.40
CA GLN A 30 19.68 -11.51 0.34
C GLN A 30 20.37 -12.67 1.07
N ASN A 31 19.67 -13.59 1.73
CA ASN A 31 20.37 -14.71 2.37
C ASN A 31 19.57 -16.02 2.40
N ILE A 32 19.54 -16.74 1.28
CA ILE A 32 19.62 -18.21 1.29
C ILE A 32 20.53 -18.66 0.14
N LYS A 33 21.84 -18.72 0.41
CA LYS A 33 22.70 -19.73 -0.21
C LYS A 33 22.48 -21.04 0.55
N THR A 34 22.76 -22.16 -0.13
CA THR A 34 22.81 -23.57 0.33
C THR A 34 21.43 -24.20 0.57
N GLU A 35 21.10 -25.41 0.11
CA GLU A 35 21.84 -26.52 -0.51
C GLU A 35 20.84 -27.35 -1.34
N ALA A 36 21.26 -27.81 -2.52
CA ALA A 36 20.47 -28.71 -3.35
C ALA A 36 20.29 -30.06 -2.63
N SER A 37 19.05 -30.48 -2.44
CA SER A 37 18.75 -31.88 -2.13
C SER A 37 17.75 -32.41 -3.16
N ASP A 38 18.10 -33.57 -3.70
CA ASP A 38 17.55 -34.18 -4.90
C ASP A 38 16.06 -34.54 -4.75
N ILE A 39 15.19 -33.90 -5.54
CA ILE A 39 13.86 -34.43 -5.82
C ILE A 39 13.86 -34.92 -7.27
N LYS A 40 13.72 -36.24 -7.42
CA LYS A 40 13.79 -36.95 -8.70
C LYS A 40 12.60 -36.55 -9.59
N ALA A 41 12.91 -36.34 -10.86
CA ALA A 41 12.07 -35.74 -11.91
C ALA A 41 10.86 -36.58 -12.40
N ASN A 42 10.22 -37.41 -11.56
CA ASN A 42 9.28 -38.43 -12.08
C ASN A 42 7.82 -38.40 -11.57
N ASP A 43 7.38 -37.45 -10.75
CA ASP A 43 6.01 -37.49 -10.21
C ASP A 43 5.13 -36.27 -10.57
N VAL A 44 5.09 -35.85 -11.84
CA VAL A 44 3.88 -35.20 -12.40
C VAL A 44 3.74 -35.57 -13.88
N ALA A 45 2.98 -36.62 -14.16
CA ALA A 45 2.56 -36.98 -15.50
C ALA A 45 1.05 -36.81 -15.65
N LYS A 46 0.67 -36.18 -16.78
CA LYS A 46 -0.62 -36.24 -17.47
C LYS A 46 -1.83 -35.56 -16.82
N VAL A 47 -2.14 -34.36 -17.31
CA VAL A 47 -3.42 -34.10 -18.02
C VAL A 47 -3.15 -33.07 -19.11
N GLY A 48 -3.44 -33.41 -20.37
CA GLY A 48 -3.42 -32.47 -21.48
C GLY A 48 -4.72 -31.68 -21.54
N VAL A 49 -4.62 -30.35 -21.67
CA VAL A 49 -5.73 -29.48 -22.06
C VAL A 49 -5.17 -28.36 -22.95
N ASP A 50 -5.89 -28.10 -24.04
CA ASP A 50 -5.65 -27.09 -25.08
C ASP A 50 -5.24 -25.72 -24.51
N ALA A 51 -4.13 -25.20 -25.02
CA ALA A 51 -3.60 -23.88 -24.67
C ALA A 51 -4.34 -22.78 -25.45
N SER A 52 -5.30 -22.13 -24.80
CA SER A 52 -5.80 -20.81 -25.22
C SER A 52 -5.88 -19.78 -24.08
N SER A 53 -5.08 -19.96 -23.03
CA SER A 53 -4.77 -18.95 -22.03
C SER A 53 -3.27 -19.01 -21.73
N GLU A 54 -2.59 -17.87 -21.73
CA GLU A 54 -1.14 -17.75 -21.48
C GLU A 54 -0.81 -18.10 -20.02
N SER A 55 -0.80 -19.39 -19.67
CA SER A 55 -0.28 -19.88 -18.40
C SER A 55 1.26 -19.83 -18.47
N MET A 56 1.90 -19.00 -17.63
CA MET A 56 3.38 -18.91 -17.55
C MET A 56 3.98 -19.99 -16.63
N GLU A 57 3.45 -21.21 -16.71
CA GLU A 57 3.84 -22.31 -15.83
C GLU A 57 5.33 -22.63 -15.99
N GLY A 58 6.12 -22.36 -14.94
CA GLY A 58 7.55 -22.68 -14.90
C GLY A 58 8.51 -21.62 -15.44
N GLU A 59 8.06 -20.39 -15.74
CA GLU A 59 8.95 -19.33 -16.23
C GLU A 59 9.78 -18.64 -15.14
N THR A 60 11.11 -18.72 -15.27
CA THR A 60 12.06 -17.85 -14.55
C THR A 60 11.94 -16.42 -15.10
N PRO A 61 11.73 -15.38 -14.26
CA PRO A 61 11.58 -14.01 -14.74
C PRO A 61 12.86 -13.53 -15.47
N SER A 62 12.69 -12.88 -16.63
CA SER A 62 13.80 -12.24 -17.34
C SER A 62 13.90 -10.76 -16.94
N GLU A 63 15.10 -10.30 -16.59
CA GLU A 63 15.46 -8.92 -16.15
C GLU A 63 15.33 -7.84 -17.24
N GLY A 64 14.75 -8.17 -18.40
CA GLY A 64 14.59 -7.21 -19.49
C GLY A 64 13.39 -6.30 -19.24
N GLU A 65 13.53 -5.24 -18.44
CA GLU A 65 12.54 -4.17 -18.35
C GLU A 65 12.21 -3.66 -19.77
N LYS A 66 11.04 -4.04 -20.29
CA LYS A 66 10.53 -3.48 -21.56
C LYS A 66 10.37 -1.98 -21.35
N LYS A 67 11.06 -1.17 -22.17
CA LYS A 67 10.83 0.29 -22.20
C LYS A 67 9.40 0.56 -22.69
N MET A 68 8.50 0.82 -21.76
CA MET A 68 7.11 1.19 -22.04
C MET A 68 6.93 2.69 -21.92
N THR A 69 6.08 3.27 -22.77
CA THR A 69 5.72 4.68 -22.70
C THR A 69 4.43 4.83 -21.90
N LYS A 70 4.44 5.73 -20.91
CA LYS A 70 3.25 6.10 -20.12
C LYS A 70 2.45 7.16 -20.88
N GLU A 71 1.14 6.97 -21.00
CA GLU A 71 0.23 7.90 -21.64
C GLU A 71 -1.03 8.07 -20.78
N VAL A 72 -1.45 9.32 -20.55
CA VAL A 72 -2.78 9.60 -19.98
C VAL A 72 -3.78 9.46 -21.12
N VAL A 73 -4.69 8.51 -21.00
CA VAL A 73 -5.63 8.17 -22.07
C VAL A 73 -7.06 8.59 -21.78
N GLU A 74 -7.38 8.84 -20.51
CA GLU A 74 -8.71 9.23 -20.07
C GLU A 74 -8.63 10.03 -18.78
N GLU A 75 -9.49 11.03 -18.66
CA GLU A 75 -9.75 11.76 -17.42
C GLU A 75 -11.21 11.52 -17.01
N TYR A 76 -11.44 11.28 -15.73
CA TYR A 76 -12.77 11.05 -15.17
C TYR A 76 -12.95 11.88 -13.90
N SER A 77 -14.13 12.50 -13.76
CA SER A 77 -14.43 13.34 -12.61
C SER A 77 -15.64 12.81 -11.83
N TYR A 78 -15.53 12.80 -10.51
CA TYR A 78 -16.59 12.37 -9.60
C TYR A 78 -16.57 13.23 -8.33
N LYS A 79 -17.71 13.81 -7.95
CA LYS A 79 -17.87 14.66 -6.75
C LYS A 79 -16.83 15.77 -6.57
N GLY A 80 -16.26 16.28 -7.66
CA GLY A 80 -15.22 17.32 -7.64
C GLY A 80 -13.79 16.78 -7.48
N TYR A 81 -13.60 15.47 -7.52
CA TYR A 81 -12.30 14.81 -7.65
C TYR A 81 -12.07 14.41 -9.11
N GLU A 82 -10.83 14.51 -9.60
CA GLU A 82 -10.44 14.19 -10.97
C GLU A 82 -9.36 13.09 -10.94
N ILE A 83 -9.58 12.00 -11.67
CA ILE A 83 -8.65 10.89 -11.83
C ILE A 83 -8.20 10.77 -13.28
N SER A 84 -6.89 10.66 -13.48
CA SER A 84 -6.27 10.42 -14.78
C SER A 84 -5.92 8.94 -14.93
N PHE A 85 -6.43 8.29 -15.97
CA PHE A 85 -6.07 6.91 -16.29
C PHE A 85 -4.82 6.86 -17.16
N ILE A 86 -3.81 6.14 -16.68
CA ILE A 86 -2.51 5.98 -17.33
C ILE A 86 -2.44 4.59 -17.94
N ARG A 87 -2.11 4.52 -19.23
CA ARG A 87 -1.81 3.26 -19.92
C ARG A 87 -0.34 3.16 -20.30
N TYR A 88 0.14 1.92 -20.34
CA TYR A 88 1.47 1.55 -20.76
C TYR A 88 1.43 1.04 -22.18
N LYS A 89 2.08 1.76 -23.08
CA LYS A 89 2.20 1.41 -24.50
C LYS A 89 3.52 0.73 -24.77
N ASP A 90 3.47 -0.46 -25.38
CA ASP A 90 4.66 -1.11 -25.89
C ASP A 90 5.17 -0.32 -27.09
N ALA A 91 6.39 0.22 -26.98
CA ALA A 91 6.96 1.09 -28.00
C ALA A 91 7.25 0.39 -29.34
N LYS A 92 7.35 -0.96 -29.34
CA LYS A 92 7.63 -1.75 -30.56
C LYS A 92 6.35 -2.16 -31.27
N THR A 93 5.34 -2.57 -30.52
CA THR A 93 4.09 -3.13 -31.08
C THR A 93 2.97 -2.09 -31.17
N GLY A 94 3.06 -0.99 -30.43
CA GLY A 94 2.03 0.04 -30.35
C GLY A 94 0.77 -0.36 -29.58
N LYS A 95 0.73 -1.57 -29.01
CA LYS A 95 -0.38 -2.10 -28.20
C LYS A 95 -0.26 -1.64 -26.74
N TYR A 96 -1.38 -1.41 -26.05
CA TYR A 96 -1.37 -1.16 -24.61
C TYR A 96 -1.48 -2.47 -23.83
N LEU A 97 -0.80 -2.54 -22.68
CA LEU A 97 -0.91 -3.68 -21.76
C LEU A 97 -2.35 -3.92 -21.26
N SER A 98 -3.15 -2.85 -21.22
CA SER A 98 -4.53 -2.87 -20.74
C SER A 98 -5.58 -3.10 -21.84
N ASP A 99 -5.21 -3.25 -23.12
CA ASP A 99 -6.17 -3.39 -24.23
C ASP A 99 -7.02 -4.69 -24.18
N ALA A 100 -6.72 -5.59 -23.24
CA ALA A 100 -7.57 -6.76 -22.94
C ALA A 100 -8.78 -6.43 -22.05
N GLU A 101 -8.94 -5.19 -21.58
CA GLU A 101 -10.05 -4.78 -20.72
C GLU A 101 -11.40 -4.89 -21.46
N LYS A 102 -12.25 -5.83 -21.04
CA LYS A 102 -13.64 -5.91 -21.48
C LYS A 102 -14.49 -4.90 -20.71
N SER A 103 -15.02 -3.92 -21.46
CA SER A 103 -16.12 -2.98 -21.14
C SER A 103 -15.77 -1.63 -20.52
N SER A 104 -16.59 -0.63 -20.85
CA SER A 104 -16.37 0.82 -20.74
C SER A 104 -16.65 1.45 -19.35
N ASP A 105 -17.04 0.65 -18.35
CA ASP A 105 -17.38 1.13 -16.99
C ASP A 105 -16.97 0.18 -15.85
N TYR A 106 -16.33 -0.96 -16.16
CA TYR A 106 -15.72 -1.88 -15.19
C TYR A 106 -14.20 -1.67 -15.15
N GLY A 107 -13.55 -1.87 -14.00
CA GLY A 107 -12.10 -1.64 -13.84
C GLY A 107 -11.78 -0.68 -12.71
N TYR A 108 -11.53 0.60 -13.03
CA TYR A 108 -11.04 1.60 -12.07
C TYR A 108 -12.09 2.66 -11.68
N LYS A 109 -13.06 3.00 -12.55
CA LYS A 109 -14.03 4.07 -12.30
C LYS A 109 -14.97 3.74 -11.14
N ARG A 110 -15.48 2.50 -11.11
CA ARG A 110 -16.31 2.00 -9.99
C ARG A 110 -15.53 2.04 -8.68
N THR A 111 -14.34 1.43 -8.66
CA THR A 111 -13.45 1.42 -7.50
C THR A 111 -13.13 2.84 -7.03
N PHE A 112 -12.87 3.76 -7.95
CA PHE A 112 -12.65 5.16 -7.63
C PHE A 112 -13.87 5.81 -6.96
N ARG A 113 -15.09 5.59 -7.48
CA ARG A 113 -16.32 6.10 -6.86
C ARG A 113 -16.51 5.56 -5.44
N GLU A 114 -16.32 4.25 -5.26
CA GLU A 114 -16.43 3.58 -3.96
C GLU A 114 -15.41 4.14 -2.97
N ILE A 115 -14.12 4.28 -3.35
CA ILE A 115 -13.09 4.90 -2.50
C ILE A 115 -13.50 6.31 -2.08
N ILE A 116 -14.01 7.13 -3.01
CA ILE A 116 -14.44 8.50 -2.69
C ILE A 116 -15.64 8.51 -1.75
N ASP A 117 -16.66 7.70 -2.01
CA ASP A 117 -17.89 7.66 -1.21
C ASP A 117 -17.62 7.19 0.22
N GLU A 118 -16.78 6.17 0.39
CA GLU A 118 -16.39 5.67 1.71
C GLU A 118 -15.48 6.66 2.44
N SER A 119 -14.54 7.27 1.70
CA SER A 119 -13.60 8.21 2.30
C SER A 119 -14.26 9.53 2.74
N GLU A 120 -15.26 10.04 2.00
CA GLU A 120 -16.02 11.25 2.40
C GLU A 120 -16.80 11.05 3.71
N ASN A 121 -17.16 9.80 4.04
CA ASN A 121 -17.88 9.43 5.27
C ASN A 121 -16.96 8.95 6.41
N SER A 122 -15.65 8.85 6.16
CA SER A 122 -14.66 8.36 7.12
C SER A 122 -13.96 9.47 7.91
N GLY A 123 -13.24 9.09 8.96
CA GLY A 123 -12.34 9.98 9.69
C GLY A 123 -11.21 10.58 8.83
N TRP A 124 -10.89 9.99 7.68
CA TRP A 124 -9.83 10.45 6.77
C TRP A 124 -10.28 11.62 5.85
N ASN A 125 -11.59 11.92 5.79
CA ASN A 125 -12.17 12.91 4.89
C ASN A 125 -11.47 14.28 4.91
N TYR A 126 -11.01 14.72 6.08
CA TYR A 126 -10.36 16.03 6.21
C TYR A 126 -9.04 16.12 5.43
N MET A 127 -8.33 15.01 5.25
CA MET A 127 -7.15 14.94 4.38
C MET A 127 -7.54 14.76 2.92
N LEU A 128 -8.55 13.93 2.62
CA LEU A 128 -9.01 13.73 1.25
C LEU A 128 -9.47 15.04 0.58
N LYS A 129 -10.16 15.90 1.31
CA LYS A 129 -10.70 17.18 0.79
C LYS A 129 -9.63 18.08 0.19
N GLU A 130 -8.38 17.93 0.59
CA GLU A 130 -7.26 18.66 -0.02
C GLU A 130 -7.09 18.36 -1.52
N LEU A 131 -7.66 17.28 -2.04
CA LEU A 131 -7.58 16.96 -3.47
C LEU A 131 -8.76 17.47 -4.29
N LYS A 132 -9.81 18.00 -3.64
CA LYS A 132 -11.04 18.44 -4.31
C LYS A 132 -10.76 19.65 -5.19
N GLY A 133 -11.18 19.59 -6.45
CA GLY A 133 -10.92 20.62 -7.47
C GLY A 133 -9.48 20.66 -7.98
N LYS A 134 -8.57 19.81 -7.49
CA LYS A 134 -7.18 19.75 -7.96
C LYS A 134 -7.03 18.71 -9.08
N LYS A 135 -6.38 19.11 -10.15
CA LYS A 135 -6.09 18.26 -11.32
C LYS A 135 -4.79 17.48 -11.15
N ASN A 136 -4.69 16.35 -11.85
CA ASN A 136 -3.48 15.51 -11.89
C ASN A 136 -3.01 15.01 -10.51
N LYS A 137 -3.93 14.91 -9.54
CA LYS A 137 -3.62 14.45 -8.17
C LYS A 137 -3.99 13.00 -7.94
N ILE A 138 -4.89 12.45 -8.74
CA ILE A 138 -5.32 11.07 -8.60
C ILE A 138 -5.02 10.37 -9.93
N THR A 139 -4.37 9.23 -9.88
CA THR A 139 -4.03 8.45 -11.07
C THR A 139 -4.45 7.01 -10.91
N ALA A 140 -5.05 6.43 -11.94
CA ALA A 140 -5.26 4.99 -12.06
C ALA A 140 -4.29 4.39 -13.07
N GLU A 141 -3.78 3.20 -12.80
CA GLU A 141 -3.01 2.40 -13.75
C GLU A 141 -3.35 0.92 -13.61
N ILE A 142 -3.23 0.17 -14.70
CA ILE A 142 -3.41 -1.29 -14.70
C ILE A 142 -2.10 -1.94 -15.11
N ASP A 143 -1.67 -2.93 -14.32
CA ASP A 143 -0.49 -3.74 -14.60
C ASP A 143 -0.79 -5.23 -14.41
N TRP A 144 -0.01 -6.07 -15.09
CA TRP A 144 -0.06 -7.52 -14.91
C TRP A 144 0.93 -7.92 -13.82
N LYS A 145 0.41 -8.52 -12.75
CA LYS A 145 1.23 -9.04 -11.65
C LYS A 145 1.10 -10.56 -11.53
N ARG A 146 2.16 -11.18 -11.03
CA ARG A 146 2.14 -12.59 -10.63
C ARG A 146 1.43 -12.69 -9.30
N ASP A 147 0.58 -13.70 -9.16
CA ASP A 147 0.12 -14.14 -7.86
C ASP A 147 1.30 -14.74 -7.08
N GLU A 148 1.77 -14.04 -6.05
CA GLU A 148 2.95 -14.47 -5.28
C GLU A 148 2.70 -15.78 -4.53
N ASP A 149 1.44 -16.10 -4.17
CA ASP A 149 1.05 -17.37 -3.55
C ASP A 149 1.27 -18.58 -4.48
N LYS A 150 1.45 -18.33 -5.79
CA LYS A 150 1.74 -19.36 -6.81
C LYS A 150 3.21 -19.46 -7.15
N ILE A 151 4.09 -18.73 -6.45
CA ILE A 151 5.53 -18.85 -6.61
C ILE A 151 6.05 -19.93 -5.66
N VAL A 152 6.46 -21.07 -6.22
CA VAL A 152 7.04 -22.19 -5.47
C VAL A 152 8.49 -22.38 -5.93
N ASN A 153 9.43 -22.31 -4.99
CA ASN A 153 10.87 -22.43 -5.28
C ASN A 153 11.37 -21.49 -6.40
N GLY A 154 10.86 -20.25 -6.41
CA GLY A 154 11.23 -19.23 -7.41
C GLY A 154 10.59 -19.43 -8.79
N LYS A 155 9.68 -20.39 -8.95
CA LYS A 155 8.93 -20.63 -10.19
C LYS A 155 7.45 -20.32 -9.99
N PHE A 156 6.86 -19.66 -10.97
CA PHE A 156 5.45 -19.28 -10.95
C PHE A 156 4.60 -20.37 -11.62
N TYR A 157 3.52 -20.76 -10.95
CA TYR A 157 2.57 -21.81 -11.39
C TYR A 157 1.12 -21.31 -11.42
N GLY A 158 0.93 -19.99 -11.52
CA GLY A 158 -0.37 -19.34 -11.50
C GLY A 158 -0.71 -18.63 -12.80
N ASP A 159 -1.86 -17.97 -12.79
CA ASP A 159 -2.26 -17.02 -13.83
C ASP A 159 -1.86 -15.60 -13.41
N LEU A 160 -1.48 -14.78 -14.39
CA LEU A 160 -1.25 -13.36 -14.13
C LEU A 160 -2.56 -12.68 -13.74
N ILE A 161 -2.51 -11.86 -12.70
CA ILE A 161 -3.64 -11.04 -12.23
C ILE A 161 -3.45 -9.65 -12.81
N ARG A 162 -4.53 -9.05 -13.33
CA ARG A 162 -4.54 -7.62 -13.65
C ARG A 162 -4.83 -6.84 -12.39
N GLU A 163 -3.84 -6.09 -11.91
CA GLU A 163 -4.00 -5.21 -10.78
C GLU A 163 -4.31 -3.79 -11.28
N SER A 164 -5.41 -3.21 -10.79
CA SER A 164 -5.74 -1.80 -10.92
C SER A 164 -5.28 -1.07 -9.66
N ARG A 165 -4.35 -0.13 -9.84
CA ARG A 165 -3.78 0.70 -8.79
C ARG A 165 -4.27 2.14 -8.90
N ILE A 166 -4.91 2.64 -7.86
CA ILE A 166 -5.36 4.03 -7.75
C ILE A 166 -4.51 4.75 -6.72
N VAL A 167 -3.78 5.78 -7.14
CA VAL A 167 -2.86 6.55 -6.30
C VAL A 167 -3.36 7.99 -6.16
N PHE A 168 -3.52 8.41 -4.91
CA PHE A 168 -3.81 9.78 -4.50
C PHE A 168 -2.51 10.46 -4.12
N LYS A 169 -2.19 11.59 -4.74
CA LYS A 169 -0.91 12.27 -4.62
C LYS A 169 -1.09 13.69 -4.12
N ALA A 170 -0.21 14.11 -3.24
CA ALA A 170 -0.15 15.49 -2.78
C ALA A 170 1.32 15.96 -2.76
N PRO A 171 1.59 17.24 -3.01
CA PRO A 171 2.96 17.74 -2.98
C PRO A 171 3.51 17.66 -1.55
N ILE A 172 4.74 17.16 -1.40
CA ILE A 172 5.48 17.29 -0.14
C ILE A 172 6.22 18.62 -0.21
N ILE A 173 5.81 19.55 0.65
CA ILE A 173 6.38 20.89 0.78
C ILE A 173 7.01 20.98 2.16
N PHE A 174 8.31 21.29 2.21
CA PHE A 174 9.03 21.54 3.46
C PHE A 174 8.91 22.99 3.91
N ASP A 175 9.33 23.29 5.14
CA ASP A 175 9.25 24.62 5.77
C ASP A 175 9.97 25.74 4.99
N ASP A 176 10.81 25.41 4.00
CA ASP A 176 11.48 26.35 3.10
C ASP A 176 10.74 26.55 1.77
N ASP A 177 9.48 26.13 1.68
CA ASP A 177 8.61 26.14 0.50
C ASP A 177 9.16 25.35 -0.70
N SER A 178 10.19 24.51 -0.50
CA SER A 178 10.70 23.65 -1.57
C SER A 178 9.78 22.45 -1.80
N ILE A 179 9.34 22.27 -3.05
CA ILE A 179 8.68 21.04 -3.52
C ILE A 179 9.77 20.09 -4.00
N ILE A 180 9.98 18.99 -3.28
CA ILE A 180 10.97 17.97 -3.68
C ILE A 180 10.29 16.85 -4.49
N GLN A 181 9.07 16.45 -4.11
CA GLN A 181 8.39 15.29 -4.71
C GLN A 181 6.87 15.34 -4.49
N MET A 182 6.12 14.65 -5.36
CA MET A 182 4.72 14.28 -5.08
C MET A 182 4.72 13.07 -4.13
N GLY A 183 4.26 13.26 -2.89
CA GLY A 183 4.01 12.19 -1.93
C GLY A 183 2.78 11.38 -2.28
N ILE A 184 2.73 10.14 -1.79
CA ILE A 184 1.55 9.29 -1.86
C ILE A 184 0.71 9.55 -0.62
N MET A 185 -0.46 10.15 -0.82
CA MET A 185 -1.45 10.41 0.23
C MET A 185 -2.31 9.17 0.52
N ALA A 186 -2.59 8.39 -0.52
CA ALA A 186 -3.22 7.08 -0.41
C ALA A 186 -2.94 6.27 -1.67
N SER A 187 -2.98 4.95 -1.56
CA SER A 187 -2.92 4.04 -2.70
C SER A 187 -3.80 2.83 -2.42
N PHE A 188 -4.52 2.39 -3.44
CA PHE A 188 -5.42 1.24 -3.36
C PHE A 188 -5.18 0.35 -4.57
N ASP A 189 -4.93 -0.92 -4.31
CA ASP A 189 -4.67 -1.93 -5.32
C ASP A 189 -5.85 -2.91 -5.31
N THR A 190 -6.41 -3.17 -6.48
CA THR A 190 -7.58 -4.04 -6.68
C THR A 190 -7.35 -4.98 -7.84
N VAL A 191 -8.04 -6.12 -7.86
CA VAL A 191 -8.17 -6.92 -9.08
C VAL A 191 -9.01 -6.12 -10.09
N ALA A 192 -8.48 -5.88 -11.29
CA ALA A 192 -9.12 -5.02 -12.28
C ALA A 192 -10.51 -5.53 -12.70
N GLU A 193 -10.69 -6.85 -12.81
CA GLU A 193 -11.96 -7.46 -13.23
C GLU A 193 -13.02 -7.44 -12.14
N SER A 194 -12.68 -7.86 -10.92
CA SER A 194 -13.65 -8.01 -9.83
C SER A 194 -13.82 -6.73 -9.02
N GLY A 195 -12.77 -5.91 -8.90
CA GLY A 195 -12.69 -4.78 -7.98
C GLY A 195 -12.28 -5.18 -6.55
N ASP A 196 -11.98 -6.47 -6.32
CA ASP A 196 -11.61 -6.94 -4.99
C ASP A 196 -10.29 -6.29 -4.54
N TYR A 197 -10.28 -5.75 -3.32
CA TYR A 197 -9.10 -5.13 -2.74
C TYR A 197 -7.99 -6.16 -2.51
N LEU A 198 -6.77 -5.81 -2.89
CA LEU A 198 -5.54 -6.54 -2.60
C LEU A 198 -4.75 -5.80 -1.52
N TRP A 199 -4.66 -4.49 -1.64
CA TRP A 199 -3.90 -3.68 -0.69
C TRP A 199 -4.49 -2.28 -0.62
N GLY A 200 -4.32 -1.64 0.53
CA GLY A 200 -4.59 -0.21 0.63
C GLY A 200 -3.75 0.46 1.69
N CYS A 201 -3.44 1.72 1.43
CA CYS A 201 -2.88 2.63 2.41
C CYS A 201 -3.46 4.04 2.26
N LYS A 202 -3.46 4.78 3.37
CA LYS A 202 -3.85 6.18 3.50
C LYS A 202 -2.82 6.87 4.39
N SER A 203 -2.73 8.18 4.29
CA SER A 203 -1.99 8.99 5.25
C SER A 203 -2.59 8.87 6.65
N GLN A 204 -1.72 8.87 7.65
CA GLN A 204 -2.08 8.83 9.07
C GLN A 204 -2.26 10.24 9.62
N SER A 205 -3.02 10.41 10.69
CA SER A 205 -3.28 11.73 11.30
C SER A 205 -2.01 12.48 11.71
N THR A 206 -0.98 11.75 12.13
CA THR A 206 0.32 12.31 12.52
C THR A 206 1.09 12.93 11.35
N ASP A 207 0.81 12.52 10.11
CA ASP A 207 1.39 13.12 8.90
C ASP A 207 1.02 14.61 8.80
N LEU A 208 -0.09 15.03 9.41
CA LEU A 208 -0.48 16.45 9.52
C LEU A 208 0.61 17.30 10.20
N THR A 209 1.37 16.68 11.10
CA THR A 209 2.40 17.36 11.90
C THR A 209 3.81 17.19 11.35
N GLU A 210 4.04 16.18 10.51
CA GLU A 210 5.34 15.87 9.92
C GLU A 210 5.50 16.46 8.51
N TYR A 211 4.40 16.53 7.74
CA TYR A 211 4.38 17.00 6.36
C TYR A 211 3.43 18.20 6.19
N CYS A 212 3.59 19.20 7.06
CA CYS A 212 2.74 20.39 7.19
C CYS A 212 2.30 21.00 5.86
N GLY A 213 3.24 21.23 4.93
CA GLY A 213 2.98 21.90 3.66
C GLY A 213 2.10 21.11 2.68
N GLN A 214 1.86 19.81 2.93
CA GLN A 214 0.98 18.97 2.12
C GLN A 214 -0.52 19.27 2.37
N TRP A 215 -0.85 19.81 3.54
CA TRP A 215 -2.21 19.73 4.10
C TRP A 215 -2.98 21.05 4.11
N GLY A 216 -2.58 22.05 3.33
CA GLY A 216 -3.39 23.24 3.04
C GLY A 216 -4.24 23.75 4.22
N ASP A 217 -5.56 23.66 4.10
CA ASP A 217 -6.53 24.12 5.11
C ASP A 217 -6.63 23.18 6.31
N ALA A 218 -6.39 21.88 6.09
CA ALA A 218 -6.29 20.91 7.17
C ALA A 218 -5.13 21.23 8.13
N TYR A 219 -4.05 21.86 7.63
CA TYR A 219 -2.94 22.38 8.43
C TYR A 219 -3.29 23.71 9.12
N ASN A 220 -4.03 23.63 10.22
CA ASN A 220 -4.29 24.78 11.08
C ASN A 220 -3.91 24.50 12.54
N GLU A 221 -3.72 25.58 13.30
CA GLU A 221 -3.27 25.50 14.70
C GLU A 221 -4.17 24.61 15.56
N HIS A 222 -5.49 24.66 15.34
CA HIS A 222 -6.45 23.85 16.07
C HIS A 222 -6.24 22.35 15.80
N ASN A 223 -6.15 21.95 14.53
CA ASN A 223 -5.98 20.56 14.14
C ASN A 223 -4.62 20.00 14.60
N ILE A 224 -3.53 20.77 14.42
CA ILE A 224 -2.19 20.37 14.86
C ILE A 224 -2.15 20.16 16.37
N LYS A 225 -2.74 21.08 17.14
CA LYS A 225 -2.79 20.98 18.60
C LYS A 225 -3.61 19.77 19.05
N ASN A 226 -4.70 19.46 18.35
CA ASN A 226 -5.52 18.28 18.60
C ASN A 226 -4.72 16.98 18.34
N VAL A 227 -4.08 16.85 17.18
CA VAL A 227 -3.24 15.70 16.82
C VAL A 227 -2.11 15.51 17.84
N LYS A 228 -1.32 16.57 18.11
CA LYS A 228 -0.22 16.51 19.10
C LYS A 228 -0.72 16.18 20.51
N GLY A 229 -1.87 16.71 20.90
CA GLY A 229 -2.49 16.45 22.20
C GLY A 229 -2.90 14.98 22.36
N LYS A 230 -3.56 14.41 21.34
CA LYS A 230 -3.93 12.99 21.31
C LYS A 230 -2.71 12.08 21.22
N LEU A 231 -1.70 12.43 20.42
CA LEU A 231 -0.47 11.63 20.27
C LEU A 231 0.26 11.43 21.60
N LYS A 232 0.41 12.50 22.41
CA LYS A 232 1.02 12.41 23.75
C LYS A 232 0.33 11.39 24.67
N LYS A 233 -0.98 11.21 24.53
CA LYS A 233 -1.75 10.21 25.28
C LYS A 233 -1.32 8.79 24.90
N TYR A 234 -1.09 8.54 23.62
CA TYR A 234 -0.68 7.25 23.09
C TYR A 234 0.81 6.96 23.34
N GLU A 235 1.69 7.97 23.22
CA GLU A 235 3.10 7.88 23.63
C GLU A 235 3.27 7.54 25.12
N ALA A 236 2.38 8.06 25.98
CA ALA A 236 2.37 7.70 27.39
C ALA A 236 1.93 6.24 27.60
N ALA A 237 0.86 5.82 26.92
CA ALA A 237 0.34 4.46 26.99
C ALA A 237 1.32 3.42 26.43
N TYR A 238 2.13 3.76 25.43
CA TYR A 238 3.22 2.92 24.92
C TYR A 238 4.16 2.44 26.04
N LYS A 239 4.41 3.25 27.07
CA LYS A 239 5.28 2.88 28.19
C LYS A 239 4.63 1.84 29.12
N ASN A 240 3.33 1.59 28.98
CA ASN A 240 2.55 0.69 29.83
C ASN A 240 1.80 -0.35 28.99
N LYS A 241 2.26 -1.60 29.00
CA LYS A 241 1.67 -2.68 28.21
C LYS A 241 0.15 -2.83 28.43
N LYS A 242 -0.34 -2.75 29.67
CA LYS A 242 -1.77 -2.90 29.98
C LYS A 242 -2.63 -1.77 29.40
N GLU A 243 -2.06 -0.58 29.22
CA GLU A 243 -2.77 0.54 28.59
C GLU A 243 -2.74 0.41 27.07
N ALA A 244 -1.60 0.01 26.50
CA ALA A 244 -1.49 -0.29 25.08
C ALA A 244 -2.49 -1.38 24.63
N ASP A 245 -2.55 -2.49 25.38
CA ASP A 245 -3.49 -3.59 25.11
C ASP A 245 -4.95 -3.10 25.06
N LYS A 246 -5.34 -2.16 25.94
CA LYS A 246 -6.71 -1.60 25.94
C LYS A 246 -7.04 -0.86 24.65
N TYR A 247 -6.09 -0.11 24.07
CA TYR A 247 -6.32 0.59 22.82
C TYR A 247 -6.46 -0.35 21.65
N LEU A 248 -5.67 -1.43 21.61
CA LEU A 248 -5.84 -2.48 20.62
C LEU A 248 -7.24 -3.12 20.74
N GLU A 249 -7.66 -3.53 21.94
CA GLU A 249 -9.00 -4.11 22.15
C GLU A 249 -10.13 -3.15 21.74
N MET A 250 -9.99 -1.85 22.03
CA MET A 250 -10.97 -0.83 21.61
C MET A 250 -11.02 -0.65 20.09
N ALA A 251 -9.90 -0.80 19.39
CA ALA A 251 -9.81 -0.63 17.94
C ALA A 251 -10.31 -1.85 17.16
N LYS A 252 -10.21 -3.06 17.72
CA LYS A 252 -10.55 -4.32 17.01
C LYS A 252 -11.92 -4.32 16.35
N ASP A 253 -12.96 -3.94 17.08
CA ASP A 253 -14.32 -3.96 16.53
C ASP A 253 -14.50 -2.92 15.41
N LYS A 254 -13.82 -1.77 15.53
CA LYS A 254 -13.80 -0.74 14.50
C LYS A 254 -13.07 -1.21 13.26
N ILE A 255 -11.89 -1.83 13.44
CA ILE A 255 -11.10 -2.42 12.35
C ILE A 255 -11.92 -3.48 11.62
N LYS A 256 -12.47 -4.46 12.33
CA LYS A 256 -13.28 -5.53 11.72
C LYS A 256 -14.48 -4.97 10.97
N LYS A 257 -15.13 -3.96 11.53
CA LYS A 257 -16.27 -3.30 10.90
C LYS A 257 -15.85 -2.57 9.62
N GLU A 258 -14.83 -1.70 9.68
CA GLU A 258 -14.36 -0.97 8.49
C GLU A 258 -13.86 -1.93 7.41
N MET A 259 -13.06 -2.93 7.78
CA MET A 259 -12.54 -3.94 6.84
C MET A 259 -13.66 -4.67 6.09
N LYS A 260 -14.73 -5.03 6.80
CA LYS A 260 -15.89 -5.70 6.22
C LYS A 260 -16.77 -4.76 5.40
N ASP A 261 -17.17 -3.64 5.99
CA ASP A 261 -18.18 -2.75 5.43
C ASP A 261 -17.64 -1.96 4.23
N VAL A 262 -16.35 -1.60 4.24
CA VAL A 262 -15.70 -0.76 3.23
C VAL A 262 -14.94 -1.58 2.18
N TYR A 263 -14.15 -2.56 2.62
CA TYR A 263 -13.26 -3.31 1.72
C TYR A 263 -13.75 -4.72 1.40
N GLY A 264 -14.86 -5.17 1.99
CA GLY A 264 -15.38 -6.53 1.80
C GLY A 264 -14.50 -7.62 2.41
N ILE A 265 -13.55 -7.26 3.29
CA ILE A 265 -12.58 -8.18 3.88
C ILE A 265 -13.04 -8.59 5.28
N ASN A 266 -13.38 -9.86 5.44
CA ASN A 266 -13.93 -10.38 6.69
C ASN A 266 -12.85 -11.07 7.55
N ILE A 267 -12.45 -10.44 8.65
CA ILE A 267 -11.44 -10.97 9.58
C ILE A 267 -12.12 -11.92 10.58
N VAL A 268 -11.94 -13.23 10.40
CA VAL A 268 -12.61 -14.27 11.20
C VAL A 268 -11.80 -14.81 12.37
N LYS A 269 -10.48 -14.65 12.34
CA LYS A 269 -9.61 -15.10 13.42
C LYS A 269 -8.50 -14.10 13.66
N GLU A 270 -8.30 -13.73 14.92
CA GLU A 270 -7.14 -12.95 15.35
C GLU A 270 -5.94 -13.89 15.51
N THR A 271 -4.81 -13.52 14.92
CA THR A 271 -3.54 -14.17 15.22
C THR A 271 -2.89 -13.36 16.32
N LYS A 272 -2.96 -13.87 17.54
CA LYS A 272 -2.08 -13.41 18.61
C LYS A 272 -0.67 -13.77 18.19
N ASP A 273 0.20 -12.77 18.08
CA ASP A 273 1.65 -12.89 17.96
C ASP A 273 2.10 -14.28 17.45
N ASP A 274 2.26 -14.46 16.13
CA ASP A 274 3.16 -15.54 15.71
C ASP A 274 4.46 -15.36 16.50
N ASP A 275 5.05 -16.44 17.00
CA ASP A 275 6.19 -16.50 17.95
C ASP A 275 7.50 -15.81 17.47
N THR A 276 7.43 -14.89 16.51
CA THR A 276 8.51 -13.99 16.14
C THR A 276 8.45 -12.72 17.00
N TYR A 277 9.52 -12.51 17.77
CA TYR A 277 9.79 -11.32 18.59
C TYR A 277 9.60 -9.97 17.86
N GLU A 278 9.61 -9.98 16.52
CA GLU A 278 9.40 -8.82 15.65
C GLU A 278 7.94 -8.33 15.65
N LYS A 279 6.94 -9.20 15.45
CA LYS A 279 5.52 -8.79 15.38
C LYS A 279 5.00 -8.24 16.71
N TYR A 280 5.46 -8.84 17.82
CA TYR A 280 5.12 -8.42 19.18
C TYR A 280 5.59 -7.00 19.53
N ASN A 281 6.70 -6.55 18.95
CA ASN A 281 7.17 -5.18 19.15
C ASN A 281 6.50 -4.20 18.18
N MET A 282 6.21 -4.62 16.94
CA MET A 282 5.66 -3.72 15.90
C MET A 282 4.35 -3.08 16.30
N TRP A 283 3.31 -3.85 16.68
CA TRP A 283 2.00 -3.28 16.98
C TRP A 283 2.04 -2.26 18.13
N LYS A 284 2.99 -2.44 19.05
CA LYS A 284 3.22 -1.54 20.18
C LYS A 284 4.03 -0.31 19.76
N GLN A 285 5.05 -0.45 18.92
CA GLN A 285 5.81 0.69 18.38
C GLN A 285 4.90 1.66 17.62
N ASP A 286 3.89 1.14 16.92
CA ASP A 286 2.92 1.96 16.17
C ASP A 286 2.18 2.98 17.05
N MET A 287 2.06 2.73 18.37
CA MET A 287 1.47 3.68 19.30
C MET A 287 2.26 4.99 19.42
N LEU A 288 3.57 4.97 19.14
CA LEU A 288 4.39 6.19 19.07
C LEU A 288 4.00 7.08 17.89
N GLN A 289 3.28 6.54 16.91
CA GLN A 289 2.70 7.26 15.78
C GLN A 289 1.18 7.42 15.93
N GLY A 290 0.61 7.05 17.08
CA GLY A 290 -0.83 7.12 17.33
C GLY A 290 -1.63 5.99 16.66
N CYS A 291 -0.98 4.89 16.29
CA CYS A 291 -1.60 3.76 15.61
C CYS A 291 -1.56 2.47 16.45
N VAL A 292 -2.34 1.48 16.04
CA VAL A 292 -2.24 0.07 16.49
C VAL A 292 -2.38 -0.85 15.30
N THR A 293 -1.76 -2.02 15.36
CA THR A 293 -1.85 -3.03 14.29
C THR A 293 -2.56 -4.29 14.78
N LEU A 294 -3.56 -4.73 14.03
CA LEU A 294 -4.27 -6.00 14.21
C LEU A 294 -3.76 -7.01 13.18
N PHE A 295 -3.40 -8.21 13.65
CA PHE A 295 -3.07 -9.34 12.80
C PHE A 295 -4.19 -10.38 12.85
N GLY A 296 -4.52 -10.96 11.69
CA GLY A 296 -5.58 -11.95 11.61
C GLY A 296 -5.55 -12.84 10.38
N LYS A 297 -6.59 -13.66 10.28
CA LYS A 297 -6.94 -14.48 9.13
C LYS A 297 -8.34 -14.11 8.64
N THR A 298 -8.47 -14.04 7.34
CA THR A 298 -9.73 -13.81 6.64
C THR A 298 -10.49 -15.12 6.41
N ASP A 299 -11.78 -15.05 6.08
CA ASP A 299 -12.63 -16.23 5.83
C ASP A 299 -12.21 -17.03 4.60
N ASP A 300 -11.52 -16.40 3.65
CA ASP A 300 -10.85 -17.05 2.52
C ASP A 300 -9.45 -17.63 2.85
N GLY A 301 -9.02 -17.55 4.12
CA GLY A 301 -7.83 -18.22 4.63
C GLY A 301 -6.52 -17.42 4.54
N HIS A 302 -6.54 -16.24 3.92
CA HIS A 302 -5.35 -15.38 3.81
C HIS A 302 -4.99 -14.73 5.16
N THR A 303 -3.71 -14.39 5.32
CA THR A 303 -3.24 -13.53 6.41
C THR A 303 -3.59 -12.08 6.09
N VAL A 304 -3.93 -11.32 7.13
CA VAL A 304 -4.13 -9.88 7.04
C VAL A 304 -3.45 -9.20 8.23
N ASP A 305 -2.76 -8.11 7.95
CA ASP A 305 -2.30 -7.13 8.92
C ASP A 305 -2.97 -5.80 8.61
N VAL A 306 -3.50 -5.14 9.64
CA VAL A 306 -4.28 -3.90 9.51
C VAL A 306 -3.80 -2.89 10.54
N GLN A 307 -3.28 -1.77 10.06
CA GLN A 307 -2.92 -0.62 10.90
C GLN A 307 -4.11 0.33 11.01
N TYR A 308 -4.39 0.78 12.23
CA TYR A 308 -5.51 1.66 12.56
C TYR A 308 -5.03 2.92 13.26
N ASP A 309 -5.48 4.08 12.79
CA ASP A 309 -5.17 5.38 13.36
C ASP A 309 -6.11 5.68 14.53
N LEU A 310 -5.57 5.70 15.75
CA LEU A 310 -6.34 6.01 16.96
C LEU A 310 -6.65 7.51 17.11
N ILE A 311 -5.97 8.38 16.36
CA ILE A 311 -6.21 9.83 16.38
C ILE A 311 -7.34 10.17 15.41
N GLY A 312 -7.24 9.63 14.19
CA GLY A 312 -8.14 9.84 13.06
C GLY A 312 -9.38 8.96 13.05
N ASP A 313 -9.34 7.81 13.74
CA ASP A 313 -10.42 6.83 13.81
C ASP A 313 -10.76 6.16 12.47
N TYR A 314 -9.73 5.70 11.74
CA TYR A 314 -9.87 4.99 10.47
C TYR A 314 -8.74 3.98 10.22
N VAL A 315 -8.96 3.01 9.35
CA VAL A 315 -7.93 2.09 8.86
C VAL A 315 -6.95 2.84 7.94
N VAL A 316 -5.67 2.81 8.31
CA VAL A 316 -4.56 3.47 7.61
C VAL A 316 -4.02 2.57 6.53
N SER A 317 -3.68 1.34 6.86
CA SER A 317 -3.09 0.40 5.90
C SER A 317 -3.55 -1.02 6.18
N TRP A 318 -3.65 -1.81 5.13
CA TRP A 318 -3.91 -3.24 5.23
C TRP A 318 -3.30 -3.97 4.06
N HIS A 319 -2.87 -5.19 4.32
CA HIS A 319 -2.35 -6.11 3.33
C HIS A 319 -3.24 -7.35 3.28
N HIS A 320 -3.91 -7.58 2.16
CA HIS A 320 -4.75 -8.74 1.93
C HIS A 320 -4.22 -9.51 0.72
N LYS A 321 -3.73 -10.73 0.94
CA LYS A 321 -3.16 -11.64 -0.11
C LYS A 321 -1.72 -11.41 -0.57
N TYR A 322 -0.81 -10.95 0.30
CA TYR A 322 0.62 -10.91 -0.05
C TYR A 322 1.52 -11.17 1.15
N TRP A 323 2.01 -12.40 1.36
CA TRP A 323 3.21 -12.72 2.17
C TRP A 323 3.76 -14.13 1.91
#